data_AF-A0A388P7L5-F1
#
_entry.id   AF-A0A388P7L5-F1
#
_cell.length_a   1.000
_cell.length_b   1.000
_cell.length_c   1.000
_cell.angle_alpha   90.00
_cell.angle_beta   90.00
_cell.angle_gamma   90.00
#
_symmetry.space_group_name_H-M   'P 1'
#
loop_
_entity.id
_entity.type
_entity.pdbx_description
1 polymer ?
#
loop_
_entity_poly.entity_id
_entity_poly.type
_entity_poly.pdbx_seq_one_letter_code
_entity_poly.pdbx_strand_id
1 'polypeptide(L)'
;MAEQIVLNAKCQRPSACNALETLLVDAAVAEKFLPKMAAALAAKQTEVRACAKSQSLMPGAKAATEQDFRTEHLGLILNVKIVTGLAEAVAPHRRLWLAPLRRHHHGRRVRRPLVPRPDR
;
A
#
# COMPACT_ATOMS: atom_id res chain seq x y z
N MET A 1 8.47 -14.89 9.96
CA MET A 1 8.92 -14.82 8.55
C MET A 1 8.02 -13.94 7.69
N ALA A 2 6.79 -14.35 7.33
CA ALA A 2 5.91 -13.57 6.44
C ALA A 2 5.70 -12.10 6.90
N GLU A 3 5.49 -11.89 8.20
CA GLU A 3 5.37 -10.55 8.79
C GLU A 3 6.58 -9.66 8.50
N GLN A 4 7.79 -10.17 8.71
CA GLN A 4 9.03 -9.43 8.47
C GLN A 4 9.22 -9.08 6.99
N ILE A 5 8.78 -9.96 6.07
CA ILE A 5 8.83 -9.71 4.63
C ILE A 5 7.88 -8.57 4.27
N VAL A 6 6.65 -8.57 4.78
CA VAL A 6 5.68 -7.48 4.54
C VAL A 6 6.20 -6.15 5.08
N LEU A 7 6.72 -6.14 6.31
CA LEU A 7 7.28 -4.93 6.92
C LEU A 7 8.50 -4.42 6.14
N ASN A 8 9.36 -5.30 5.65
CA ASN A 8 10.48 -4.88 4.81
C ASN A 8 9.98 -4.28 3.48
N ALA A 9 9.09 -5.00 2.79
CA ALA A 9 8.59 -4.61 1.49
C ALA A 9 7.81 -3.28 1.51
N LYS A 10 7.13 -2.94 2.62
CA LYS A 10 6.41 -1.67 2.76
C LYS A 10 7.22 -0.58 3.45
N CYS A 11 7.81 -0.89 4.61
CA CYS A 11 8.31 0.13 5.53
C CYS A 11 9.79 0.47 5.32
N GLN A 12 10.56 -0.33 4.56
CA GLN A 12 11.99 -0.05 4.37
C GLN A 12 12.24 1.20 3.51
N ARG A 13 11.55 1.31 2.37
CA ARG A 13 11.61 2.47 1.47
C ARG A 13 10.22 2.76 0.89
N PRO A 14 9.31 3.37 1.68
CA PRO A 14 7.90 3.52 1.29
C PRO A 14 7.67 4.34 0.01
N SER A 15 8.63 5.19 -0.37
CA SER A 15 8.60 6.03 -1.57
C SER A 15 9.20 5.38 -2.82
N ALA A 16 9.67 4.14 -2.73
CA ALA A 16 10.18 3.40 -3.87
C ALA A 16 9.01 2.84 -4.71
N CYS A 17 9.15 2.83 -6.03
CA CYS A 17 8.13 2.30 -6.95
C CYS A 17 7.90 0.78 -6.85
N ASN A 18 8.78 0.06 -6.15
CA ASN A 18 8.66 -1.37 -5.87
C ASN A 18 8.21 -1.66 -4.43
N ALA A 19 7.86 -0.63 -3.65
CA ALA A 19 7.29 -0.83 -2.32
C ALA A 19 5.95 -1.58 -2.44
N LEU A 20 5.67 -2.44 -1.47
CA LEU A 20 4.42 -3.20 -1.44
C LEU A 20 3.21 -2.25 -1.28
N GLU A 21 2.30 -2.20 -2.26
CA GLU A 21 1.12 -1.33 -2.16
C GLU A 21 -0.17 -2.07 -1.76
N THR A 22 -0.26 -3.35 -2.12
CA THR A 22 -1.42 -4.19 -1.79
C THR A 22 -0.97 -5.55 -1.32
N LEU A 23 -1.42 -5.95 -0.14
CA LEU A 23 -1.23 -7.27 0.44
C LEU A 23 -2.50 -8.10 0.25
N LEU A 24 -2.38 -9.22 -0.46
CA LEU A 24 -3.42 -10.23 -0.56
C LEU A 24 -3.17 -11.32 0.47
N VAL A 25 -4.19 -11.68 1.24
CA VAL A 25 -4.09 -12.69 2.31
C VAL A 25 -5.10 -13.79 2.05
N ASP A 26 -4.65 -15.04 2.10
CA ASP A 26 -5.54 -16.17 1.92
C ASP A 26 -6.51 -16.30 3.11
N ALA A 27 -7.79 -16.54 2.81
CA ALA A 27 -8.85 -16.68 3.79
C ALA A 27 -8.54 -17.74 4.87
N ALA A 28 -7.84 -18.82 4.53
CA ALA A 28 -7.52 -19.91 5.46
C ALA A 28 -6.58 -19.49 6.60
N VAL A 29 -5.82 -18.40 6.42
CA VAL A 29 -4.86 -17.89 7.43
C VAL A 29 -5.23 -16.51 7.98
N ALA A 30 -6.22 -15.84 7.37
CA ALA A 30 -6.55 -14.45 7.64
C ALA A 30 -6.82 -14.16 9.11
N GLU A 31 -7.63 -14.99 9.78
CA GLU A 31 -8.01 -14.80 11.20
C GLU A 31 -6.81 -14.81 12.16
N LYS A 32 -5.79 -15.62 11.87
CA LYS A 32 -4.60 -15.75 12.71
C LYS A 32 -3.52 -14.71 12.35
N PHE A 33 -3.47 -14.32 11.08
CA PHE A 33 -2.39 -13.50 10.53
C PHE A 33 -2.71 -12.00 10.60
N LEU A 34 -3.91 -11.58 10.21
CA LEU A 34 -4.26 -10.17 10.07
C LEU A 34 -4.22 -9.38 11.39
N PRO A 35 -4.67 -9.90 12.55
CA PRO A 35 -4.57 -9.15 13.80
C PRO A 35 -3.11 -8.87 14.20
N LYS A 36 -2.22 -9.86 14.00
CA LYS A 36 -0.77 -9.70 14.27
C LYS A 36 -0.13 -8.70 13.31
N MET A 37 -0.47 -8.80 12.03
CA MET A 37 0.00 -7.87 11.01
C MET A 37 -0.48 -6.43 11.27
N ALA A 38 -1.73 -6.25 11.70
CA ALA A 38 -2.29 -4.94 12.04
C ALA A 38 -1.48 -4.26 13.15
N ALA A 39 -1.17 -5.00 14.22
CA ALA A 39 -0.34 -4.50 15.32
C ALA A 39 1.08 -4.13 14.85
N ALA A 40 1.69 -4.98 14.03
CA ALA A 40 3.04 -4.74 13.50
C ALA A 40 3.11 -3.50 12.57
N LEU A 41 2.12 -3.33 11.70
CA LEU A 41 2.00 -2.16 10.81
C LEU A 41 1.71 -0.88 11.60
N ALA A 42 0.86 -0.96 12.61
CA ALA A 42 0.57 0.17 13.50
C ALA A 42 1.83 0.63 14.26
N ALA A 43 2.67 -0.31 14.73
CA ALA A 43 3.96 0.01 15.36
C ALA A 43 4.94 0.71 14.40
N LYS A 44 4.76 0.55 13.09
CA LYS A 44 5.49 1.27 12.03
C LYS A 44 4.75 2.50 11.51
N GLN A 45 3.68 2.94 12.18
CA GLN A 45 2.85 4.08 11.78
C GLN A 45 2.31 3.96 10.35
N THR A 46 2.06 2.72 9.89
CA THR A 46 1.52 2.45 8.56
C THR A 46 0.00 2.50 8.60
N GLU A 47 -0.59 3.36 7.77
CA GLU A 47 -2.03 3.39 7.55
C GLU A 47 -2.46 2.15 6.77
N VAL A 48 -3.41 1.40 7.33
CA VAL A 48 -3.99 0.23 6.66
C VAL A 48 -5.34 0.60 6.06
N ARG A 49 -5.53 0.30 4.78
CA ARG A 49 -6.82 0.37 4.09
C ARG A 49 -7.27 -1.04 3.74
N ALA A 50 -8.41 -1.48 4.23
CA ALA A 50 -8.82 -2.87 4.19
C ALA A 50 -10.20 -3.04 3.55
N CYS A 51 -10.40 -4.12 2.79
CA CYS A 51 -11.76 -4.50 2.36
C CYS A 51 -12.59 -4.91 3.60
N ALA A 52 -13.93 -4.97 3.47
CA ALA A 52 -14.82 -5.26 4.60
C ALA A 52 -14.42 -6.51 5.41
N LYS A 53 -14.05 -7.61 4.72
CA LYS A 53 -13.61 -8.86 5.36
C LYS A 53 -12.28 -8.72 6.10
N SER A 54 -11.33 -7.95 5.54
CA SER A 54 -10.04 -7.71 6.18
C SER A 54 -10.17 -6.74 7.36
N GLN A 55 -11.05 -5.74 7.23
CA GLN A 55 -11.24 -4.68 8.21
C GLN A 55 -11.78 -5.23 9.53
N SER A 56 -12.67 -6.22 9.50
CA SER A 56 -13.17 -6.88 10.70
C SER A 56 -12.08 -7.60 11.50
N LEU A 57 -10.95 -7.93 10.87
CA LEU A 57 -9.80 -8.61 11.48
C LEU A 57 -8.61 -7.68 11.77
N MET A 58 -8.72 -6.39 11.40
CA MET A 58 -7.64 -5.40 11.55
C MET A 58 -8.16 -4.15 12.27
N PRO A 59 -8.19 -4.14 13.61
CA PRO A 59 -8.57 -2.96 14.38
C PRO A 59 -7.76 -1.73 13.97
N GLY A 60 -8.43 -0.61 13.71
CA GLY A 60 -7.82 0.64 13.25
C GLY A 60 -7.61 0.75 11.74
N ALA A 61 -7.91 -0.29 10.96
CA ALA A 61 -7.89 -0.18 9.50
C ALA A 61 -9.06 0.69 8.97
N LYS A 62 -8.76 1.54 8.00
CA LYS A 62 -9.76 2.31 7.24
C LYS A 62 -10.40 1.42 6.18
N ALA A 63 -11.63 1.74 5.76
CA ALA A 63 -12.26 1.05 4.64
C ALA A 63 -11.50 1.38 3.34
N ALA A 64 -11.11 0.35 2.60
CA ALA A 64 -10.54 0.50 1.27
C ALA A 64 -11.64 0.71 0.22
N THR A 65 -11.41 1.66 -0.67
CA THR A 65 -12.19 1.88 -1.88
C THR A 65 -11.57 1.12 -3.06
N GLU A 66 -12.33 0.98 -4.15
CA GLU A 66 -11.81 0.40 -5.39
C GLU A 66 -10.61 1.20 -5.96
N GLN A 67 -10.59 2.52 -5.71
CA GLN A 67 -9.51 3.40 -6.15
C GLN A 67 -8.21 3.15 -5.37
N ASP A 68 -8.30 2.77 -4.10
CA ASP A 68 -7.12 2.47 -3.27
C ASP A 68 -6.29 1.34 -3.86
N PHE A 69 -6.95 0.27 -4.31
CA PHE A 69 -6.30 -0.86 -4.97
C PHE A 69 -5.66 -0.53 -6.33
N ARG A 70 -5.88 0.68 -6.86
CA ARG A 70 -5.26 1.20 -8.09
C ARG A 70 -4.27 2.33 -7.85
N THR A 71 -4.05 2.70 -6.59
CA THR A 71 -3.29 3.90 -6.23
C THR A 71 -1.88 3.50 -5.79
N GLU A 72 -0.89 4.17 -6.38
CA GLU A 72 0.49 4.15 -5.91
C GLU A 72 0.62 5.21 -4.81
N HIS A 73 0.85 4.77 -3.57
CA HIS A 73 0.79 5.64 -2.40
C HIS A 73 2.12 6.34 -2.12
N LEU A 74 3.25 5.70 -2.46
CA LEU A 74 4.61 6.24 -2.24
C LEU A 74 4.86 6.70 -0.79
N GLY A 75 4.20 6.03 0.16
CA GLY A 75 4.20 6.37 1.58
C GLY A 75 3.78 5.19 2.45
N LEU A 76 3.68 5.40 3.76
CA LEU A 76 3.28 4.38 4.73
C LEU A 76 1.76 4.13 4.71
N ILE A 77 1.24 3.72 3.56
CA ILE A 77 -0.16 3.33 3.34
C ILE A 77 -0.15 1.96 2.66
N LEU A 78 -0.86 0.98 3.22
CA LEU A 78 -0.92 -0.38 2.67
C LEU A 78 -2.38 -0.84 2.52
N ASN A 79 -2.74 -1.28 1.33
CA ASN A 79 -4.05 -1.89 1.09
C ASN A 79 -4.02 -3.39 1.48
N VAL A 80 -5.09 -3.91 2.07
CA VAL A 80 -5.18 -5.31 2.48
C VAL A 80 -6.51 -5.93 2.04
N LYS A 81 -6.45 -7.06 1.34
CA LYS A 81 -7.62 -7.80 0.87
C LYS A 81 -7.49 -9.30 1.13
N ILE A 82 -8.52 -9.88 1.73
CA ILE A 82 -8.65 -11.34 1.82
C ILE A 82 -9.11 -11.90 0.48
N VAL A 83 -8.46 -12.98 0.04
CA VAL A 83 -8.76 -13.73 -1.19
C VAL A 83 -8.92 -15.22 -0.87
N THR A 84 -9.59 -15.97 -1.74
CA THR A 84 -9.88 -17.40 -1.58
C THR A 84 -9.04 -18.20 -2.57
N GLY A 85 -7.87 -18.67 -2.12
CA GLY A 85 -6.98 -19.49 -2.92
C GLY A 85 -6.19 -18.73 -3.99
N LEU A 86 -5.27 -19.47 -4.62
CA LEU A 86 -4.35 -18.92 -5.60
C LEU A 86 -5.05 -18.34 -6.83
N ALA A 87 -6.11 -19.00 -7.30
CA ALA A 87 -6.85 -18.58 -8.49
C ALA A 87 -7.41 -17.15 -8.34
N GLU A 88 -7.99 -16.81 -7.18
CA GLU A 88 -8.45 -15.44 -6.92
C GLU A 88 -7.26 -14.50 -6.80
N ALA A 89 -6.17 -14.90 -6.12
CA ALA A 89 -4.98 -14.07 -5.94
C ALA A 89 -4.29 -13.68 -7.26
N VAL A 90 -4.23 -14.61 -8.23
CA VAL A 90 -3.59 -14.42 -9.54
C VAL A 90 -4.56 -14.07 -10.66
N ALA A 91 -5.87 -14.10 -10.39
CA ALA A 91 -6.89 -13.71 -11.35
C ALA A 91 -6.52 -12.37 -11.98
N PRO A 92 -6.90 -12.09 -13.24
CA PRO A 92 -6.56 -10.84 -13.91
C PRO A 92 -7.15 -9.61 -13.20
N HIS A 93 -6.45 -9.14 -12.16
CA HIS A 93 -6.54 -7.80 -11.62
C HIS A 93 -6.05 -6.78 -12.67
N ARG A 94 -5.56 -7.26 -13.83
CA ARG A 94 -5.00 -6.54 -14.98
C ARG A 94 -5.83 -5.35 -15.50
N ARG A 95 -7.16 -5.33 -15.34
CA ARG A 95 -7.98 -4.15 -15.71
C ARG A 95 -8.01 -3.04 -14.65
N LEU A 96 -7.66 -3.37 -13.42
CA LEU A 96 -7.59 -2.45 -12.28
C LEU A 96 -6.18 -1.81 -12.16
N TRP A 97 -5.11 -2.55 -12.47
CA TRP A 97 -3.73 -2.20 -12.09
C TRP A 97 -2.89 -1.65 -13.26
N LEU A 98 -3.39 -1.70 -14.50
CA LEU A 98 -2.73 -1.17 -15.71
C LEU A 98 -3.39 0.09 -16.29
N ALA A 99 -4.42 0.65 -15.63
CA ALA A 99 -4.87 1.99 -15.97
C ALA A 99 -3.71 2.98 -15.72
N PRO A 100 -3.52 4.03 -16.53
CA PRO A 100 -2.40 4.95 -16.38
C PRO A 100 -2.38 5.46 -14.94
N LEU A 101 -1.36 5.03 -14.18
CA LEU A 101 -1.16 5.39 -12.78
C LEU A 101 -1.21 6.91 -12.68
N ARG A 102 -2.30 7.45 -12.14
CA ARG A 102 -2.35 8.86 -11.76
C ARG A 102 -1.44 9.01 -10.57
N ARG A 103 -0.18 9.36 -10.85
CA ARG A 103 0.76 9.80 -9.81
C ARG A 103 0.17 11.04 -9.16
N HIS A 104 -0.40 10.88 -7.96
CA HIS A 104 -0.66 12.02 -7.10
C HIS A 104 0.68 12.52 -6.57
N HIS A 105 1.41 13.26 -7.42
CA HIS A 105 2.56 14.03 -6.99
C HIS A 105 2.07 15.13 -6.04
N HIS A 106 2.05 14.84 -4.73
CA HIS A 106 2.08 15.88 -3.71
C HIS A 106 3.48 16.51 -3.69
N GLY A 107 3.80 17.23 -4.76
CA GLY A 107 4.97 18.08 -4.88
C GLY A 107 4.52 19.44 -5.38
N ARG A 108 4.28 20.39 -4.46
CA ARG A 108 4.30 21.81 -4.82
C ARG A 108 5.67 22.08 -5.44
N ARG A 109 5.73 22.16 -6.77
CA ARG A 109 6.88 22.75 -7.46
C ARG A 109 6.89 24.22 -7.08
N VAL A 110 7.59 24.57 -6.01
CA VAL A 110 8.03 25.95 -5.82
C VAL A 110 9.06 26.17 -6.91
N ARG A 111 8.64 26.81 -8.00
CA ARG A 111 9.56 27.32 -9.02
C ARG A 111 10.47 28.33 -8.31
N ARG A 112 11.66 27.91 -7.92
CA ARG A 112 12.73 28.81 -7.51
C ARG A 112 13.04 29.71 -8.72
N PRO A 113 12.95 31.04 -8.63
CA PRO A 113 13.40 31.90 -9.72
C PRO A 113 14.90 31.65 -9.94
N LEU A 114 15.28 31.44 -11.19
CA LEU A 114 16.67 31.34 -11.61
C LEU A 114 17.30 32.73 -11.38
N VAL A 115 18.19 32.83 -10.39
CA VAL A 115 19.05 34.01 -10.24
C VAL A 115 20.15 33.89 -11.30
N PRO A 116 20.28 34.85 -12.23
CA PRO A 116 21.38 34.81 -13.20
C PRO A 116 22.71 34.97 -12.45
N ARG A 117 23.69 34.11 -12.76
CA ARG A 117 25.05 34.24 -12.28
C ARG A 117 25.73 35.39 -13.05
N PRO A 118 26.48 36.29 -12.39
CA PRO A 118 27.27 37.29 -13.10
C PRO A 118 28.49 36.61 -13.73
N ASP A 119 28.76 36.96 -14.99
CA ASP A 119 29.91 36.49 -15.75
C ASP A 119 31.22 36.92 -15.06
N ARG A 120 32.09 35.95 -14.80
CA ARG A 120 33.53 36.14 -14.53
C ARG A 120 34.30 35.11 -15.32
#